data_AF-A0A7T5UX50-F1
#
_entry.id   AF-A0A7T5UX50-F1
#
_cell.length_a   1.000
_cell.length_b   1.000
_cell.length_c   1.000
_cell.angle_alpha   90.00
_cell.angle_beta   90.00
_cell.angle_gamma   90.00
#
_symmetry.space_group_name_H-M   'P 1'
#
loop_
_entity.id
_entity.type
_entity.pdbx_description
1 polymer ?
#
loop_
_entity_poly.entity_id
_entity_poly.type
_entity_poly.pdbx_seq_one_letter_code
_entity_poly.pdbx_strand_id
1 'polypeptide(L)'
;MLTIISIILVLISLAVILAIVIKKFPALAILDVNNLPGEKEAKFKNTIIKARVERDLAKWGGFFGRIFLFINSSLSKLLKAAHTNLKKMKLSYKASSKMPWPEKQKQIKELLSAAEDLIKKEEFNEAEEKLVEVISLDQKNLGAFFKLGGIYEELKKFPEARQTYEYALKLAKQFKDDLKMLGDLSLPEIYFSLAWLEKLAGHYDAAFDNVLEALEFEASSPRYLDLILDLSIIRKDKESALRYFEKLAAANPENQKLSELKEEIENL
;
A
#
# COMPACT_ATOMS: atom_id res chain seq x y z
N MET A 1 -26.13 25.75 37.20
CA MET A 1 -27.28 26.04 36.31
C MET A 1 -26.83 26.77 35.05
N LEU A 2 -26.26 27.98 35.14
CA LEU A 2 -25.81 28.76 33.97
C LEU A 2 -24.75 28.05 33.09
N THR A 3 -23.81 27.33 33.70
CA THR A 3 -22.76 26.59 32.96
C THR A 3 -23.30 25.44 32.12
N ILE A 4 -24.31 24.73 32.64
CA ILE A 4 -24.96 23.63 31.94
C ILE A 4 -25.76 24.17 30.74
N ILE A 5 -26.44 25.31 30.93
CA ILE A 5 -27.17 26.00 29.86
C ILE A 5 -26.21 26.44 28.75
N SER A 6 -25.04 26.99 29.08
CA SER A 6 -24.03 27.39 28.09
C SER A 6 -23.47 26.20 27.30
N ILE A 7 -23.24 25.05 27.94
CA ILE A 7 -22.74 23.83 27.28
C ILE A 7 -23.79 23.28 26.30
N ILE A 8 -25.05 23.25 26.70
CA ILE A 8 -26.17 22.82 25.85
C ILE A 8 -26.27 23.74 24.63
N LEU A 9 -26.11 25.05 24.82
CA LEU A 9 -26.18 26.03 23.74
C LEU A 9 -25.03 25.88 22.72
N VAL A 10 -23.82 25.56 23.21
CA VAL A 10 -22.66 25.24 22.35
C VAL A 10 -22.90 23.95 21.56
N LEU A 11 -23.43 22.90 22.18
CA LEU A 11 -23.72 21.63 21.50
C LEU A 11 -24.79 21.78 20.42
N ILE A 12 -25.83 22.57 20.68
CA ILE A 12 -26.88 22.90 19.69
C ILE A 12 -26.28 23.68 18.53
N SER A 13 -25.42 24.67 18.79
CA SER A 13 -24.75 25.43 17.73
C SER A 13 -23.85 24.55 16.85
N LEU A 14 -23.15 23.59 17.46
CA LEU A 14 -22.28 22.64 16.77
C LEU A 14 -23.11 21.69 15.88
N ALA A 15 -24.24 21.20 16.38
CA ALA A 15 -25.17 20.35 15.64
C ALA A 15 -25.79 21.08 14.44
N VAL A 16 -26.14 22.36 14.59
CA VAL A 16 -26.65 23.20 13.48
C VAL A 16 -25.58 23.43 12.42
N ILE A 17 -24.33 23.68 12.81
CA ILE A 17 -23.21 23.82 11.87
C ILE A 17 -22.98 22.50 11.12
N LEU A 18 -22.98 21.36 11.80
CA LEU A 18 -22.87 20.03 11.19
C LEU A 18 -24.02 19.76 10.21
N ALA A 19 -25.25 20.08 10.59
CA ALA A 19 -26.43 19.93 9.72
C ALA A 19 -26.33 20.81 8.47
N ILE A 20 -25.84 22.05 8.59
CA ILE A 20 -25.63 22.95 7.44
C ILE A 20 -24.54 22.39 6.52
N VAL A 21 -23.44 21.88 7.07
CA VAL A 21 -22.34 21.28 6.30
C VAL A 21 -22.82 20.04 5.54
N ILE A 22 -23.58 19.15 6.19
CA ILE A 22 -24.15 17.95 5.57
C ILE A 22 -25.17 18.32 4.50
N LYS A 23 -26.04 19.31 4.76
CA LYS A 23 -27.12 19.73 3.84
C LYS A 23 -26.60 20.54 2.65
N LYS A 24 -25.45 21.22 2.76
CA LYS A 24 -24.82 21.95 1.65
C LYS A 24 -23.81 21.11 0.84
N PHE A 25 -23.51 19.88 1.26
CA PHE A 25 -22.61 18.99 0.53
C PHE A 25 -23.14 18.38 -0.79
N PRO A 26 -24.46 18.35 -1.14
CA PRO A 26 -24.88 17.73 -2.40
C PRO A 26 -24.66 18.60 -3.65
N ALA A 27 -24.09 19.80 -3.53
CA ALA A 27 -23.73 20.64 -4.70
C ALA A 27 -22.34 20.34 -5.30
N LEU A 28 -21.62 19.34 -4.78
CA LEU A 28 -20.39 18.81 -5.40
C LEU A 28 -20.62 17.44 -6.09
N ALA A 29 -21.87 17.01 -6.19
CA ALA A 29 -22.27 15.67 -6.66
C ALA A 29 -22.94 15.68 -8.06
N ILE A 30 -22.62 16.66 -8.91
CA ILE A 30 -22.99 16.61 -10.34
C ILE A 30 -21.78 17.02 -11.18
N LEU A 31 -20.79 16.16 -11.19
CA LEU A 31 -20.02 15.90 -12.40
C LEU A 31 -19.97 14.39 -12.50
N ASP A 32 -20.32 13.86 -13.67
CA ASP A 32 -20.30 12.43 -13.93
C ASP A 32 -18.84 11.96 -13.96
N VAL A 33 -18.36 11.62 -12.77
CA VAL A 33 -17.00 11.22 -12.41
C VAL A 33 -16.65 9.81 -12.90
N ASN A 34 -17.60 9.10 -13.52
CA ASN A 34 -17.40 7.71 -13.88
C ASN A 34 -16.49 7.49 -15.10
N ASN A 35 -16.05 8.55 -15.79
CA ASN A 35 -15.27 8.45 -17.03
C ASN A 35 -13.98 9.29 -17.12
N LEU A 36 -13.39 9.73 -16.00
CA LEU A 36 -12.09 10.40 -16.01
C LEU A 36 -10.99 9.57 -15.30
N PRO A 37 -9.95 9.12 -16.02
CA PRO A 37 -8.94 8.19 -15.49
C PRO A 37 -8.09 8.73 -14.32
N GLY A 38 -8.16 10.04 -14.00
CA GLY A 38 -7.38 10.65 -12.91
C GLY A 38 -8.00 10.60 -11.51
N GLU A 39 -9.30 10.34 -11.35
CA GLU A 39 -9.95 10.44 -10.03
C GLU A 39 -9.76 9.21 -9.13
N LYS A 40 -9.56 8.02 -9.70
CA LYS A 40 -9.27 6.81 -8.93
C LYS A 40 -7.84 6.85 -8.33
N GLU A 41 -6.90 7.45 -9.05
CA GLU A 41 -5.50 7.65 -8.64
C GLU A 41 -5.39 8.62 -7.46
N ALA A 42 -6.15 9.72 -7.49
CA ALA A 42 -6.24 10.68 -6.40
C ALA A 42 -6.93 10.11 -5.14
N LYS A 43 -7.96 9.27 -5.30
CA LYS A 43 -8.62 8.59 -4.17
C LYS A 43 -7.68 7.62 -3.46
N PHE A 44 -6.91 6.82 -4.19
CA PHE A 44 -5.96 5.87 -3.60
C PHE A 44 -4.81 6.58 -2.86
N LYS A 45 -4.25 7.64 -3.47
CA LYS A 45 -3.30 8.53 -2.79
C LYS A 45 -3.88 9.08 -1.48
N ASN A 46 -5.13 9.52 -1.48
CA ASN A 46 -5.79 9.99 -0.28
C ASN A 46 -5.97 8.87 0.76
N THR A 47 -6.18 7.62 0.34
CA THR A 47 -6.23 6.46 1.25
C THR A 47 -4.87 6.19 1.91
N ILE A 48 -3.77 6.18 1.15
CA ILE A 48 -2.41 6.00 1.70
C ILE A 48 -2.07 7.13 2.69
N ILE A 49 -2.33 8.38 2.31
CA ILE A 49 -2.07 9.54 3.17
C ILE A 49 -2.95 9.50 4.42
N LYS A 50 -4.22 9.09 4.28
CA LYS A 50 -5.15 8.96 5.40
C LYS A 50 -4.70 7.85 6.36
N ALA A 51 -4.30 6.69 5.85
CA ALA A 51 -3.78 5.58 6.66
C ALA A 51 -2.50 5.98 7.41
N ARG A 52 -1.59 6.75 6.78
CA ARG A 52 -0.42 7.33 7.45
C ARG A 52 -0.82 8.23 8.63
N VAL A 53 -1.78 9.13 8.42
CA VAL A 53 -2.25 10.08 9.45
C VAL A 53 -2.95 9.36 10.60
N GLU A 54 -3.79 8.35 10.31
CA GLU A 54 -4.48 7.55 11.33
C GLU A 54 -3.48 6.74 12.18
N ARG A 55 -2.42 6.18 11.58
CA ARG A 55 -1.32 5.52 12.29
C ARG A 55 -0.59 6.46 13.25
N ASP A 56 -0.23 7.65 12.80
CA ASP A 56 0.49 8.63 13.61
C ASP A 56 -0.36 9.14 14.79
N LEU A 57 -1.68 9.23 14.58
CA LEU A 57 -2.67 9.53 15.63
C LEU A 57 -2.87 8.36 16.61
N ALA A 58 -2.86 7.11 16.14
CA ALA A 58 -3.02 5.92 16.99
C ALA A 58 -1.85 5.73 17.97
N LYS A 59 -0.62 6.04 17.55
CA LYS A 59 0.57 6.08 18.44
C LYS A 59 0.40 7.08 19.60
N TRP A 60 -0.43 8.11 19.43
CA TRP A 60 -0.74 9.08 20.47
C TRP A 60 -1.95 8.69 21.33
N GLY A 61 -2.73 7.66 20.97
CA GLY A 61 -3.96 7.27 21.67
C GLY A 61 -3.75 6.92 23.16
N GLY A 62 -2.66 6.22 23.49
CA GLY A 62 -2.29 5.92 24.88
C GLY A 62 -1.66 7.09 25.65
N PHE A 63 -1.19 8.10 24.92
CA PHE A 63 -0.60 9.33 25.46
C PHE A 63 -1.69 10.38 25.73
N PHE A 64 -2.71 10.48 24.86
CA PHE A 64 -3.85 11.38 25.00
C PHE A 64 -4.67 11.15 26.28
N GLY A 65 -4.81 9.90 26.72
CA GLY A 65 -5.49 9.59 28.00
C GLY A 65 -4.77 10.15 29.23
N ARG A 66 -3.43 10.27 29.18
CA ARG A 66 -2.61 10.88 30.25
C ARG A 66 -2.46 12.40 30.09
N ILE A 67 -2.38 12.88 28.86
CA ILE A 67 -2.32 14.32 28.54
C ILE A 67 -3.63 15.03 28.90
N PHE A 68 -4.79 14.37 28.77
CA PHE A 68 -6.10 14.98 29.05
C PHE A 68 -6.21 15.52 30.48
N LEU A 69 -5.44 14.95 31.42
CA LEU A 69 -5.35 15.43 32.80
C LEU A 69 -4.46 16.67 33.00
N PHE A 70 -3.72 17.12 31.98
CA PHE A 70 -2.72 18.18 32.10
C PHE A 70 -2.91 19.37 31.14
N ILE A 71 -3.89 19.36 30.23
CA ILE A 71 -4.07 20.47 29.28
C ILE A 71 -4.85 21.61 29.94
N ASN A 72 -4.11 22.53 30.56
CA ASN A 72 -4.44 23.95 30.55
C ASN A 72 -3.24 24.74 30.00
N SER A 73 -3.52 25.72 29.13
CA SER A 73 -2.64 26.75 28.54
C SER A 73 -1.66 26.46 27.36
N SER A 74 -1.29 25.21 27.04
CA SER A 74 -0.32 24.93 25.93
C SER A 74 -0.91 24.37 24.62
N LEU A 75 -2.23 24.10 24.56
CA LEU A 75 -2.89 23.51 23.38
C LEU A 75 -2.93 24.45 22.15
N SER A 76 -2.95 25.77 22.37
CA SER A 76 -3.03 26.75 21.27
C SER A 76 -1.74 26.80 20.44
N LYS A 77 -0.59 26.47 21.04
CA LYS A 77 0.72 26.41 20.35
C LYS A 77 0.83 25.13 19.51
N LEU A 78 0.33 24.01 20.03
CA LEU A 78 0.28 22.72 19.33
C LEU A 78 -0.73 22.72 18.17
N LEU A 79 -1.91 23.31 18.34
CA LEU A 79 -2.89 23.50 17.26
C LEU A 79 -2.37 24.42 16.15
N LYS A 80 -1.63 25.48 16.51
CA LYS A 80 -0.95 26.34 15.52
C LYS A 80 0.14 25.57 14.76
N ALA A 81 0.93 24.75 15.44
CA ALA A 81 1.98 23.92 14.83
C ALA A 81 1.41 22.87 13.86
N ALA A 82 0.32 22.19 14.24
CA ALA A 82 -0.38 21.22 13.41
C ALA A 82 -1.04 21.88 12.17
N HIS A 83 -1.64 23.06 12.35
CA HIS A 83 -2.19 23.85 11.25
C HIS A 83 -1.10 24.32 10.29
N THR A 84 0.07 24.73 10.80
CA THR A 84 1.22 25.11 9.95
C THR A 84 1.83 23.93 9.21
N ASN A 85 1.87 22.72 9.79
CA ASN A 85 2.40 21.52 9.15
C ASN A 85 1.49 21.00 8.02
N LEU A 86 0.17 20.96 8.25
CA LEU A 86 -0.80 20.63 7.20
C LEU A 86 -0.82 21.67 6.07
N LYS A 87 -0.65 22.96 6.40
CA LYS A 87 -0.52 24.03 5.41
C LYS A 87 0.81 23.92 4.65
N LYS A 88 1.92 23.56 5.31
CA LYS A 88 3.22 23.24 4.69
C LYS A 88 3.12 22.06 3.74
N MET A 89 2.41 20.99 4.10
CA MET A 89 2.22 19.80 3.28
C MET A 89 1.35 20.07 2.04
N LYS A 90 0.29 20.89 2.17
CA LYS A 90 -0.48 21.37 1.02
C LYS A 90 0.28 22.39 0.16
N LEU A 91 1.13 23.23 0.76
CA LEU A 91 1.98 24.19 0.06
C LEU A 91 3.14 23.52 -0.66
N SER A 92 3.78 22.52 -0.06
CA SER A 92 4.81 21.69 -0.70
C SER A 92 4.20 20.87 -1.83
N TYR A 93 2.98 20.37 -1.67
CA TYR A 93 2.21 19.73 -2.74
C TYR A 93 1.87 20.71 -3.89
N LYS A 94 1.40 21.93 -3.59
CA LYS A 94 1.14 22.97 -4.62
C LYS A 94 2.43 23.48 -5.28
N ALA A 95 3.54 23.55 -4.55
CA ALA A 95 4.86 23.93 -5.06
C ALA A 95 5.45 22.82 -5.94
N SER A 96 5.38 21.56 -5.50
CA SER A 96 5.71 20.36 -6.27
C SER A 96 4.87 20.26 -7.55
N SER A 97 3.58 20.63 -7.51
CA SER A 97 2.74 20.66 -8.72
C SER A 97 3.25 21.63 -9.80
N LYS A 98 3.96 22.71 -9.43
CA LYS A 98 4.50 23.73 -10.34
C LYS A 98 5.96 23.50 -10.75
N MET A 99 6.62 22.49 -10.20
CA MET A 99 8.02 22.20 -10.52
C MET A 99 8.16 21.68 -11.97
N PRO A 100 9.14 22.16 -12.76
CA PRO A 100 9.44 21.64 -14.10
C PRO A 100 9.71 20.14 -14.08
N TRP A 101 9.26 19.44 -15.13
CA TRP A 101 9.41 17.97 -15.23
C TRP A 101 10.86 17.47 -15.11
N PRO A 102 11.89 18.13 -15.71
CA PRO A 102 13.27 17.70 -15.53
C PRO A 102 13.77 17.77 -14.08
N GLU A 103 13.31 18.76 -13.33
CA GLU A 103 13.66 18.93 -11.92
C GLU A 103 12.96 17.88 -11.04
N LYS A 104 11.68 17.59 -11.35
CA LYS A 104 10.96 16.46 -10.74
C LYS A 104 11.66 15.13 -10.97
N GLN A 105 12.12 14.87 -12.19
CA GLN A 105 12.83 13.63 -12.53
C GLN A 105 14.12 13.48 -11.72
N LYS A 106 14.89 14.57 -11.58
CA LYS A 106 16.09 14.57 -10.74
C LYS A 106 15.75 14.26 -9.28
N GLN A 107 14.75 14.94 -8.71
CA GLN A 107 14.30 14.72 -7.34
C GLN A 107 13.76 13.29 -7.13
N ILE A 108 12.97 12.76 -8.07
CA ILE A 108 12.49 11.37 -8.02
C ILE A 108 13.67 10.40 -7.96
N LYS A 109 14.70 10.59 -8.80
CA LYS A 109 15.88 9.73 -8.79
C LYS A 109 16.63 9.77 -7.45
N GLU A 110 16.81 10.96 -6.89
CA GLU A 110 17.46 11.14 -5.57
C GLU A 110 16.63 10.47 -4.46
N LEU A 111 15.31 10.65 -4.47
CA LEU A 111 14.41 10.04 -3.48
C LEU A 111 14.36 8.52 -3.60
N LEU A 112 14.37 7.97 -4.82
CA LEU A 112 14.41 6.53 -5.04
C LEU A 112 15.72 5.92 -4.55
N SER A 113 16.86 6.56 -4.81
CA SER A 113 18.16 6.12 -4.29
C SER A 113 18.18 6.16 -2.76
N ALA A 114 17.68 7.24 -2.15
CA ALA A 114 17.60 7.34 -0.70
C ALA A 114 16.67 6.27 -0.10
N ALA A 115 15.53 6.00 -0.74
CA ALA A 115 14.62 4.95 -0.32
C ALA A 115 15.29 3.56 -0.37
N GLU A 116 16.03 3.25 -1.43
CA GLU A 116 16.77 1.98 -1.55
C GLU A 116 17.82 1.80 -0.45
N ASP A 117 18.56 2.86 -0.13
CA ASP A 117 19.56 2.81 0.94
C ASP A 117 18.92 2.63 2.32
N LEU A 118 17.75 3.23 2.55
CA LEU A 118 16.98 3.05 3.78
C LEU A 118 16.39 1.64 3.88
N ILE A 119 15.88 1.07 2.78
CA ILE A 119 15.40 -0.32 2.72
C ILE A 119 16.54 -1.29 3.06
N LYS A 120 17.74 -1.10 2.50
CA LYS A 120 18.92 -1.92 2.82
C LYS A 120 19.34 -1.86 4.28
N LYS A 121 19.01 -0.77 4.98
CA LYS A 121 19.26 -0.57 6.42
C LYS A 121 18.09 -1.01 7.29
N GLU A 122 17.02 -1.54 6.69
CA GLU A 122 15.76 -1.91 7.37
C GLU A 122 15.05 -0.70 8.04
N GLU A 123 15.39 0.52 7.62
CA GLU A 123 14.75 1.78 8.06
C GLU A 123 13.45 2.01 7.27
N PHE A 124 12.48 1.11 7.48
CA PHE A 124 11.28 1.01 6.65
C PHE A 124 10.33 2.22 6.74
N ASN A 125 10.26 2.90 7.89
CA ASN A 125 9.38 4.07 8.03
C ASN A 125 9.91 5.27 7.24
N GLU A 126 11.21 5.50 7.30
CA GLU A 126 11.91 6.56 6.58
C GLU A 126 11.87 6.29 5.07
N ALA A 127 12.06 5.02 4.66
CA ALA A 127 11.91 4.61 3.27
C ALA A 127 10.48 4.84 2.75
N GLU A 128 9.45 4.55 3.55
CA GLU A 128 8.04 4.84 3.23
C GLU A 128 7.83 6.35 2.99
N GLU A 129 8.46 7.22 3.76
CA GLU A 129 8.39 8.67 3.57
C GLU A 129 8.92 9.09 2.19
N LYS A 130 10.10 8.57 1.81
CA LYS A 130 10.71 8.86 0.51
C LYS A 130 9.87 8.37 -0.65
N LEU A 131 9.34 7.15 -0.57
CA LEU A 131 8.50 6.58 -1.64
C LEU A 131 7.17 7.32 -1.80
N VAL A 132 6.55 7.75 -0.70
CA VAL A 132 5.32 8.57 -0.79
C VAL A 132 5.62 9.94 -1.41
N GLU A 133 6.80 10.51 -1.16
CA GLU A 133 7.24 11.73 -1.84
C GLU A 133 7.41 11.50 -3.36
N VAL A 134 8.01 10.38 -3.77
CA VAL A 134 8.10 9.98 -5.18
C VAL A 134 6.71 9.87 -5.82
N ILE A 135 5.79 9.15 -5.18
CA ILE A 135 4.40 9.00 -5.67
C ILE A 135 3.66 10.35 -5.75
N SER A 136 4.03 11.30 -4.88
CA SER A 136 3.46 12.64 -4.91
C SER A 136 3.94 13.47 -6.12
N LEU A 137 5.17 13.22 -6.58
CA LEU A 137 5.82 13.86 -7.74
C LEU A 137 5.40 13.19 -9.06
N ASP A 138 5.28 11.87 -9.06
CA ASP A 138 4.89 11.03 -10.20
C ASP A 138 3.94 9.90 -9.76
N GLN A 139 2.66 10.06 -10.08
CA GLN A 139 1.58 9.13 -9.70
C GLN A 139 1.55 7.86 -10.56
N LYS A 140 2.39 7.79 -11.60
CA LYS A 140 2.50 6.64 -12.50
C LYS A 140 3.80 5.87 -12.27
N ASN A 141 4.56 6.22 -11.24
CA ASN A 141 5.81 5.55 -10.93
C ASN A 141 5.57 4.14 -10.37
N LEU A 142 5.48 3.16 -11.28
CA LEU A 142 5.23 1.76 -10.98
C LEU A 142 6.19 1.20 -9.92
N GLY A 143 7.49 1.46 -10.10
CA GLY A 143 8.54 0.98 -9.19
C GLY A 143 8.39 1.53 -7.77
N ALA A 144 7.95 2.78 -7.61
CA ALA A 144 7.71 3.35 -6.28
C ALA A 144 6.52 2.69 -5.56
N PHE A 145 5.43 2.39 -6.28
CA PHE A 145 4.32 1.62 -5.70
C PHE A 145 4.75 0.22 -5.32
N PHE A 146 5.45 -0.49 -6.20
CA PHE A 146 5.91 -1.85 -5.91
C PHE A 146 6.82 -1.91 -4.67
N LYS A 147 7.82 -1.02 -4.59
CA LYS A 147 8.69 -0.92 -3.41
C LYS A 147 7.92 -0.56 -2.14
N LEU A 148 6.90 0.30 -2.25
CA LEU A 148 6.05 0.66 -1.11
C LEU A 148 5.21 -0.54 -0.64
N GLY A 149 4.73 -1.37 -1.56
CA GLY A 149 4.07 -2.65 -1.25
C GLY A 149 4.99 -3.55 -0.41
N GLY A 150 6.25 -3.70 -0.83
CA GLY A 150 7.25 -4.49 -0.10
C GLY A 150 7.55 -3.93 1.30
N ILE A 151 7.65 -2.60 1.44
CA ILE A 151 7.79 -1.98 2.76
C ILE A 151 6.58 -2.29 3.66
N TYR A 152 5.36 -2.26 3.12
CA TYR A 152 4.18 -2.62 3.92
C TYR A 152 4.11 -4.11 4.25
N GLU A 153 4.60 -4.98 3.37
CA GLU A 153 4.78 -6.40 3.65
C GLU A 153 5.74 -6.62 4.83
N GLU A 154 6.92 -6.00 4.82
CA GLU A 154 7.92 -6.07 5.91
C GLU A 154 7.36 -5.54 7.24
N LEU A 155 6.55 -4.49 7.17
CA LEU A 155 5.83 -3.93 8.33
C LEU A 155 4.60 -4.75 8.74
N LYS A 156 4.32 -5.88 8.08
CA LYS A 156 3.16 -6.77 8.29
C LYS A 156 1.81 -6.07 8.16
N LYS A 157 1.75 -5.02 7.35
CA LYS A 157 0.54 -4.28 7.02
C LYS A 157 -0.09 -4.86 5.76
N PHE A 158 -0.58 -6.09 5.89
CA PHE A 158 -1.07 -6.87 4.76
C PHE A 158 -2.18 -6.16 3.94
N PRO A 159 -3.18 -5.48 4.54
CA PRO A 159 -4.19 -4.77 3.77
C PRO A 159 -3.60 -3.64 2.91
N GLU A 160 -2.70 -2.83 3.47
CA GLU A 160 -2.06 -1.73 2.76
C GLU A 160 -1.09 -2.24 1.68
N ALA A 161 -0.33 -3.29 1.96
CA ALA A 161 0.53 -3.95 1.00
C ALA A 161 -0.28 -4.47 -0.20
N ARG A 162 -1.41 -5.17 0.06
CA ARG A 162 -2.29 -5.71 -0.98
C ARG A 162 -2.77 -4.62 -1.91
N GLN A 163 -3.36 -3.56 -1.35
CA GLN A 163 -3.88 -2.45 -2.17
C GLN A 163 -2.78 -1.77 -2.98
N THR A 164 -1.58 -1.67 -2.42
CA THR A 164 -0.44 -1.03 -3.08
C THR A 164 0.07 -1.88 -4.24
N TYR A 165 0.20 -3.20 -4.04
CA TYR A 165 0.57 -4.12 -5.11
C TYR A 165 -0.52 -4.27 -6.18
N GLU A 166 -1.80 -4.31 -5.82
CA GLU A 166 -2.91 -4.32 -6.79
C GLU A 166 -2.90 -3.07 -7.67
N TYR A 167 -2.58 -1.90 -7.09
CA TYR A 167 -2.43 -0.67 -7.85
C TYR A 167 -1.21 -0.73 -8.78
N ALA A 168 -0.08 -1.26 -8.31
CA ALA A 168 1.09 -1.51 -9.16
C ALA A 168 0.74 -2.47 -10.32
N LEU A 169 0.03 -3.57 -10.05
CA LEU A 169 -0.42 -4.52 -11.06
C LEU A 169 -1.32 -3.85 -12.11
N LYS A 170 -2.23 -2.98 -11.66
CA LYS A 170 -3.10 -2.22 -12.56
C LYS A 170 -2.30 -1.29 -13.47
N LEU A 171 -1.33 -0.56 -12.93
CA LEU A 171 -0.43 0.28 -13.73
C LEU A 171 0.37 -0.56 -14.72
N ALA A 172 0.94 -1.69 -14.29
CA ALA A 172 1.69 -2.60 -15.17
C ALA A 172 0.83 -3.13 -16.32
N LYS A 173 -0.42 -3.54 -16.05
CA LYS A 173 -1.39 -3.96 -17.08
C LYS A 173 -1.72 -2.83 -18.06
N GLN A 174 -1.84 -1.60 -17.56
CA GLN A 174 -2.11 -0.41 -18.38
C GLN A 174 -0.92 -0.07 -19.31
N PHE A 175 0.30 -0.27 -18.84
CA PHE A 175 1.53 0.03 -19.55
C PHE A 175 2.21 -1.20 -20.16
N LYS A 176 1.48 -2.31 -20.34
CA LYS A 176 2.05 -3.59 -20.79
C LYS A 176 2.84 -3.49 -22.12
N ASP A 177 2.41 -2.57 -23.00
CA ASP A 177 3.03 -2.34 -24.31
C ASP A 177 4.08 -1.19 -24.29
N ASP A 178 4.26 -0.53 -23.14
CA ASP A 178 5.20 0.56 -22.91
C ASP A 178 6.33 0.09 -21.98
N LEU A 179 7.30 -0.61 -22.56
CA LEU A 179 8.47 -1.18 -21.87
C LEU A 179 9.26 -0.12 -21.08
N LYS A 180 9.22 1.15 -21.50
CA LYS A 180 9.90 2.24 -20.80
C LYS A 180 9.23 2.57 -19.45
N MET A 181 7.91 2.41 -19.37
CA MET A 181 7.13 2.66 -18.15
C MET A 181 7.18 1.48 -17.17
N LEU A 182 7.33 0.25 -17.66
CA LEU A 182 7.51 -0.94 -16.83
C LEU A 182 8.90 -0.96 -16.15
N GLY A 183 9.93 -0.47 -16.85
CA GLY A 183 11.30 -0.55 -16.36
C GLY A 183 11.71 -2.01 -16.19
N ASP A 184 12.30 -2.35 -15.03
CA ASP A 184 12.73 -3.72 -14.70
C ASP A 184 11.60 -4.57 -14.07
N LEU A 185 10.43 -3.98 -13.80
CA LEU A 185 9.34 -4.69 -13.13
C LEU A 185 8.44 -5.37 -14.16
N SER A 186 8.25 -6.69 -14.00
CA SER A 186 7.41 -7.51 -14.86
C SER A 186 6.06 -7.82 -14.19
N LEU A 187 5.02 -8.10 -15.00
CA LEU A 187 3.75 -8.60 -14.48
C LEU A 187 3.90 -9.85 -13.60
N PRO A 188 4.67 -10.91 -13.99
CA PRO A 188 4.85 -12.07 -13.14
C PRO A 188 5.50 -11.76 -11.79
N GLU A 189 6.41 -10.78 -11.71
CA GLU A 189 7.00 -10.37 -10.41
C GLU A 189 5.95 -9.76 -9.46
N ILE A 190 5.03 -8.94 -10.00
CA ILE A 190 3.97 -8.33 -9.20
C ILE A 190 2.96 -9.40 -8.73
N TYR A 191 2.58 -10.32 -9.62
CA TYR A 191 1.72 -11.44 -9.26
C TYR A 191 2.37 -12.34 -8.21
N PHE A 192 3.65 -12.65 -8.35
CA PHE A 192 4.38 -13.42 -7.35
C PHE A 192 4.44 -12.72 -6.00
N SER A 193 4.68 -11.41 -5.97
CA SER A 193 4.69 -10.62 -4.74
C SER A 193 3.32 -10.58 -4.06
N LEU A 194 2.23 -10.44 -4.83
CA LEU A 194 0.87 -10.58 -4.32
C LEU A 194 0.61 -11.98 -3.75
N ALA A 195 1.02 -13.03 -4.46
CA ALA A 195 0.87 -14.41 -3.99
C ALA A 195 1.58 -14.64 -2.66
N TRP A 196 2.82 -14.17 -2.55
CA TRP A 196 3.60 -14.25 -1.33
C TRP A 196 2.94 -13.49 -0.17
N LEU A 197 2.48 -12.26 -0.43
CA LEU A 197 1.75 -11.46 0.55
C LEU A 197 0.48 -12.17 1.04
N GLU A 198 -0.32 -12.72 0.12
CA GLU A 198 -1.56 -13.44 0.48
C GLU A 198 -1.26 -14.69 1.31
N LYS A 199 -0.18 -15.41 0.99
CA LYS A 199 0.27 -16.54 1.78
C LYS A 199 0.63 -16.11 3.21
N LEU A 200 1.39 -15.02 3.37
CA LEU A 200 1.74 -14.47 4.69
C LEU A 200 0.50 -14.01 5.47
N ALA A 201 -0.52 -13.51 4.78
CA ALA A 201 -1.80 -13.12 5.36
C ALA A 201 -2.73 -14.32 5.66
N GLY A 202 -2.37 -15.55 5.24
CA GLY A 202 -3.17 -16.76 5.43
C GLY A 202 -4.30 -16.95 4.42
N HIS A 203 -4.34 -16.15 3.34
CA HIS A 203 -5.35 -16.29 2.28
C HIS A 203 -4.85 -17.20 1.16
N TYR A 204 -4.75 -18.50 1.46
CA TYR A 204 -4.06 -19.47 0.59
C TYR A 204 -4.69 -19.64 -0.79
N ASP A 205 -6.02 -19.51 -0.93
CA ASP A 205 -6.68 -19.57 -2.24
C ASP A 205 -6.30 -18.36 -3.11
N ALA A 206 -6.34 -17.15 -2.57
CA ALA A 206 -5.91 -15.95 -3.28
C ALA A 206 -4.41 -15.97 -3.60
N ALA A 207 -3.59 -16.55 -2.71
CA ALA A 207 -2.18 -16.77 -2.97
C ALA A 207 -1.98 -17.71 -4.17
N PHE A 208 -2.75 -18.80 -4.21
CA PHE A 208 -2.70 -19.80 -5.27
C PHE A 208 -3.07 -19.21 -6.63
N ASP A 209 -4.16 -18.44 -6.68
CA ASP A 209 -4.60 -17.77 -7.91
C ASP A 209 -3.54 -16.79 -8.44
N ASN A 210 -2.93 -15.99 -7.55
CA ASN A 210 -1.89 -15.04 -7.97
C ASN A 210 -0.60 -15.73 -8.47
N VAL A 211 -0.15 -16.81 -7.84
CA VAL A 211 1.03 -17.53 -8.34
C VAL A 211 0.73 -18.29 -9.64
N LEU A 212 -0.52 -18.73 -9.83
CA LEU A 212 -0.96 -19.31 -11.09
C LEU A 212 -0.85 -18.30 -12.24
N GLU A 213 -1.29 -17.06 -12.02
CA GLU A 213 -1.13 -15.96 -12.99
C GLU A 213 0.35 -15.71 -13.32
N ALA A 214 1.26 -15.77 -12.34
CA ALA A 214 2.70 -15.65 -12.60
C ALA A 214 3.25 -16.81 -13.46
N LEU A 215 2.76 -18.04 -13.24
CA LEU A 215 3.13 -19.23 -14.01
C LEU A 215 2.62 -19.21 -15.46
N GLU A 216 1.57 -18.44 -15.77
CA GLU A 216 1.14 -18.28 -17.17
C GLU A 216 2.21 -17.57 -18.02
N PHE A 217 3.03 -16.71 -17.41
CA PHE A 217 4.15 -16.05 -18.08
C PHE A 217 5.42 -16.90 -18.05
N GLU A 218 5.73 -17.53 -16.91
CA GLU A 218 6.98 -18.26 -16.69
C GLU A 218 6.70 -19.66 -16.13
N ALA A 219 6.19 -20.55 -16.97
CA ALA A 219 5.68 -21.87 -16.57
C ALA A 219 6.72 -22.80 -15.90
N SER A 220 8.01 -22.58 -16.14
CA SER A 220 9.11 -23.38 -15.60
C SER A 220 9.94 -22.66 -14.53
N SER A 221 9.46 -21.53 -14.00
CA SER A 221 10.16 -20.80 -12.94
C SER A 221 10.19 -21.63 -11.64
N PRO A 222 11.36 -22.08 -11.16
CA PRO A 222 11.43 -22.91 -9.95
C PRO A 222 10.85 -22.20 -8.73
N ARG A 223 11.02 -20.87 -8.63
CA ARG A 223 10.48 -20.05 -7.54
C ARG A 223 8.95 -20.06 -7.51
N TYR A 224 8.29 -20.00 -8.66
CA TYR A 224 6.82 -20.02 -8.73
C TYR A 224 6.27 -21.42 -8.51
N LEU A 225 6.95 -22.43 -9.06
CA LEU A 225 6.61 -23.84 -8.86
C LEU A 225 6.77 -24.27 -7.40
N ASP A 226 7.78 -23.78 -6.70
CA ASP A 226 7.98 -24.02 -5.26
C ASP A 226 6.82 -23.44 -4.43
N LEU A 227 6.45 -22.17 -4.68
CA LEU A 227 5.36 -21.52 -3.96
C LEU A 227 3.99 -22.17 -4.23
N ILE A 228 3.66 -22.49 -5.49
CA ILE A 228 2.36 -23.11 -5.80
C ILE A 228 2.26 -24.55 -5.27
N LEU A 229 3.39 -25.27 -5.20
CA LEU A 229 3.46 -26.59 -4.58
C LEU A 229 3.19 -26.50 -3.08
N ASP A 230 3.90 -25.62 -2.37
CA ASP A 230 3.70 -25.37 -0.94
C ASP A 230 2.24 -24.98 -0.65
N LEU A 231 1.66 -24.07 -1.45
CA LEU A 231 0.24 -23.72 -1.34
C LEU A 231 -0.71 -24.90 -1.60
N SER A 232 -0.38 -25.80 -2.53
CA SER A 232 -1.18 -27.01 -2.78
C SER A 232 -1.18 -27.95 -1.57
N ILE A 233 -0.01 -28.12 -0.95
CA ILE A 233 0.18 -28.91 0.27
C ILE A 233 -0.62 -28.31 1.44
N ILE A 234 -0.49 -26.99 1.68
CA ILE A 234 -1.22 -26.27 2.73
C ILE A 234 -2.73 -26.41 2.56
N ARG A 235 -3.22 -26.33 1.32
CA ARG A 235 -4.65 -26.48 0.97
C ARG A 235 -5.14 -27.94 1.00
N LYS A 236 -4.24 -28.91 1.18
CA LYS A 236 -4.50 -30.35 1.10
C LYS A 236 -5.06 -30.78 -0.26
N ASP A 237 -4.67 -30.09 -1.32
CA ASP A 237 -5.01 -30.43 -2.69
C ASP A 237 -3.93 -31.35 -3.26
N LYS A 238 -4.10 -32.65 -3.04
CA LYS A 238 -3.15 -33.69 -3.45
C LYS A 238 -2.96 -33.75 -4.96
N GLU A 239 -4.01 -33.48 -5.74
CA GLU A 239 -3.92 -33.50 -7.20
C GLU A 239 -3.03 -32.37 -7.71
N SER A 240 -3.28 -31.14 -7.26
CA SER A 240 -2.43 -29.99 -7.60
C SER A 240 -1.01 -30.18 -7.08
N ALA A 241 -0.85 -30.69 -5.85
CA ALA A 241 0.47 -30.89 -5.26
C ALA A 241 1.31 -31.88 -6.09
N LEU A 242 0.76 -33.02 -6.51
CA LEU A 242 1.45 -33.95 -7.41
C LEU A 242 1.79 -33.30 -8.75
N ARG A 243 0.84 -32.59 -9.35
CA ARG A 243 1.04 -31.91 -10.64
C ARG A 243 2.18 -30.90 -10.61
N TYR A 244 2.24 -30.06 -9.56
CA TYR A 244 3.26 -29.02 -9.45
C TYR A 244 4.59 -29.57 -8.93
N PHE A 245 4.57 -30.66 -8.15
CA PHE A 245 5.78 -31.41 -7.81
C PHE A 245 6.49 -31.96 -9.05
N GLU A 246 5.76 -32.60 -9.96
CA GLU A 246 6.34 -33.10 -11.22
C GLU A 246 6.97 -31.98 -12.04
N LYS A 247 6.28 -30.83 -12.15
CA LYS A 247 6.80 -29.64 -12.84
C LYS A 247 8.05 -29.08 -12.16
N LEU A 248 8.06 -29.01 -10.83
CA LEU A 248 9.21 -28.53 -10.06
C LEU A 248 10.42 -29.45 -10.22
N ALA A 249 10.21 -30.77 -10.15
CA ALA A 249 11.25 -31.77 -10.36
C ALA A 249 11.83 -31.70 -11.79
N ALA A 250 11.00 -31.44 -12.80
CA ALA A 250 11.47 -31.26 -14.17
C ALA A 250 12.25 -29.94 -14.36
N ALA A 251 11.81 -28.85 -13.72
CA ALA A 251 12.44 -27.54 -13.82
C ALA A 251 13.72 -27.41 -12.97
N ASN A 252 13.81 -28.15 -11.87
CA ASN A 252 14.96 -28.15 -10.96
C ASN A 252 15.22 -29.57 -10.40
N PRO A 253 15.82 -30.46 -11.20
CA PRO A 253 16.07 -31.86 -10.80
C PRO A 253 17.02 -32.02 -9.62
N GLU A 254 17.92 -31.04 -9.42
CA GLU A 254 18.94 -31.04 -8.35
C GLU A 254 18.38 -30.54 -7.00
N ASN A 255 17.07 -30.30 -6.91
CA ASN A 255 16.45 -29.86 -5.66
C ASN A 255 16.48 -30.98 -4.61
N GLN A 256 17.31 -30.77 -3.59
CA GLN A 256 17.55 -31.74 -2.51
C GLN A 256 16.30 -32.07 -1.69
N LYS A 257 15.25 -31.24 -1.75
CA LYS A 257 14.01 -31.43 -0.98
C LYS A 257 12.96 -32.30 -1.69
N LEU A 258 13.20 -32.74 -2.93
CA LEU A 258 12.20 -33.47 -3.71
C LEU A 258 11.73 -34.77 -3.03
N SER A 259 12.62 -35.49 -2.34
CA SER A 259 12.23 -36.71 -1.62
C SER A 259 11.29 -36.42 -0.44
N GLU A 260 11.61 -35.39 0.35
CA GLU A 260 10.80 -34.98 1.51
C GLU A 260 9.43 -34.46 1.07
N LEU A 261 9.40 -33.62 0.03
CA LEU A 261 8.15 -33.09 -0.54
C LEU A 261 7.27 -34.21 -1.07
N LYS A 262 7.85 -35.23 -1.71
CA LYS A 262 7.07 -36.37 -2.21
C LYS A 262 6.38 -37.13 -1.08
N GLU A 263 7.08 -37.40 0.02
CA GLU A 263 6.52 -38.06 1.19
C GLU A 263 5.42 -37.20 1.84
N GLU A 264 5.61 -35.89 1.93
CA GLU A 264 4.60 -34.96 2.45
C GLU A 264 3.31 -35.02 1.61
N ILE A 265 3.42 -34.99 0.29
CA ILE A 265 2.27 -35.06 -0.63
C ILE A 265 1.56 -36.41 -0.55
N GLU A 266 2.31 -37.52 -0.42
CA GLU A 266 1.72 -38.86 -0.26
C GLU A 266 0.88 -38.98 1.02
N ASN A 267 1.22 -38.21 2.06
CA ASN A 267 0.54 -38.19 3.36
C ASN A 267 -0.61 -37.17 3.48
N LEU A 268 -0.90 -36.38 2.44
CA LEU A 268 -2.11 -35.55 2.33
C LEU A 268 -3.36 -36.42 2.17
#